data_AF-A0A7U3YAX5-F1
#
_entry.id   AF-A0A7U3YAX5-F1
#
_cell.length_a   1.000
_cell.length_b   1.000
_cell.length_c   1.000
_cell.angle_alpha   90.00
_cell.angle_beta   90.00
_cell.angle_gamma   90.00
#
_symmetry.space_group_name_H-M   'P 1'
#
loop_
_entity.id
_entity.type
_entity.pdbx_description
1 polymer ?
#
loop_
_entity_poly.entity_id
_entity_poly.type
_entity_poly.pdbx_seq_one_letter_code
_entity_poly.pdbx_strand_id
1 'polypeptide(L)'
;METVSTNIASVTQEQIYKEFIRLGMEQLIAQDLSKRYYHNELTYRDLENLEKQFDIKFDNLVSKIDNAKSELNTKIDNVEKNLQKDISNLDIKIDAVEKNLHVKIDAIKSELNTKIDNVEKNLNAKIDTVEKNLNAKIDTVEKNLNTKIDNVEKNLMSLSEMLKWVLGIMGAMSITMIAGLIFAFISK
;
A
#
# COMPACT_ATOMS: atom_id res chain seq x y z
N MET A 1 23.19 82.76 20.67
CA MET A 1 24.20 82.23 19.72
C MET A 1 24.21 83.19 18.54
N GLU A 2 25.32 83.90 18.39
CA GLU A 2 25.53 84.92 17.37
C GLU A 2 25.47 84.32 15.96
N THR A 3 24.69 84.92 15.08
CA THR A 3 24.79 84.68 13.64
C THR A 3 26.07 85.33 13.16
N VAL A 4 27.14 84.55 13.05
CA VAL A 4 28.37 84.98 12.36
C VAL A 4 28.03 85.15 10.89
N SER A 5 27.70 86.39 10.50
CA SER A 5 27.65 86.78 9.09
C SER A 5 29.09 86.76 8.59
N THR A 6 29.53 85.61 8.07
CA THR A 6 30.73 85.55 7.25
C THR A 6 30.41 86.33 5.99
N ASN A 7 30.82 87.60 5.98
CA ASN A 7 30.91 88.40 4.78
C ASN A 7 32.05 87.78 3.94
N ILE A 8 31.75 86.67 3.26
CA ILE A 8 32.66 86.06 2.30
C ILE A 8 32.72 87.08 1.17
N ALA A 9 33.77 87.89 1.12
CA ALA A 9 34.02 88.78 0.00
C ALA A 9 33.98 87.93 -1.28
N SER A 10 32.89 88.03 -2.05
CA SER A 10 32.71 87.24 -3.25
C SER A 10 33.78 87.66 -4.25
N VAL A 11 34.75 86.79 -4.50
CA VAL A 11 35.82 87.02 -5.47
C VAL A 11 35.17 87.19 -6.85
N THR A 12 35.28 88.36 -7.45
CA THR A 12 34.74 88.69 -8.78
C THR A 12 35.60 88.11 -9.91
N GLN A 13 35.01 87.87 -11.09
CA GLN A 13 35.76 87.42 -12.28
C GLN A 13 36.95 88.35 -12.59
N GLU A 14 36.77 89.66 -12.44
CA GLU A 14 37.81 90.66 -12.68
C GLU A 14 38.97 90.55 -11.68
N GLN A 15 38.68 90.22 -10.41
CA GLN A 15 39.73 89.96 -9.41
C GLN A 15 40.54 88.70 -9.76
N ILE A 16 39.88 87.64 -10.24
CA ILE A 16 40.55 86.41 -10.69
C ILE A 16 41.41 86.69 -11.94
N TYR A 17 40.87 87.43 -12.90
CA TYR A 17 41.56 87.84 -14.13
C TYR A 17 42.83 88.65 -13.83
N LYS A 18 42.72 89.70 -13.02
CA LYS A 18 43.88 90.53 -12.62
C LYS A 18 44.96 89.72 -11.94
N GLU A 19 44.57 88.75 -11.12
CA GLU A 19 45.51 87.88 -10.42
C GLU A 19 46.24 86.93 -11.37
N PHE A 20 45.55 86.38 -12.37
CA PHE A 20 46.19 85.60 -13.44
C PHE A 20 47.18 86.41 -14.28
N ILE A 21 46.83 87.66 -14.63
CA ILE A 21 47.76 88.58 -15.31
C ILE A 21 48.97 88.88 -14.42
N ARG A 22 48.77 89.11 -13.12
CA ARG A 22 49.84 89.35 -12.14
C ARG A 22 50.83 88.18 -12.04
N LEU A 23 50.33 86.96 -12.21
CA LEU A 23 51.13 85.73 -12.24
C LEU A 23 51.84 85.48 -13.58
N GLY A 24 51.70 86.39 -14.56
CA GLY A 24 52.37 86.31 -15.86
C GLY A 24 51.63 85.46 -16.89
N MET A 25 50.33 85.20 -16.70
CA MET A 25 49.51 84.48 -17.67
C MET A 25 49.18 85.38 -18.88
N GLU A 26 49.19 84.81 -20.08
CA GLU A 26 48.83 85.53 -21.31
C GLU A 26 47.39 86.05 -21.25
N GLN A 27 47.13 87.22 -21.85
CA GLN A 27 45.91 87.98 -21.62
C GLN A 27 44.64 87.24 -22.03
N LEU A 28 44.63 86.57 -23.20
CA LEU A 28 43.49 85.78 -23.67
C LEU A 28 43.28 84.54 -22.81
N ILE A 29 44.38 83.88 -22.40
CA ILE A 29 44.34 82.71 -21.51
C ILE A 29 43.77 83.11 -20.14
N ALA A 30 44.22 84.21 -19.54
CA ALA A 30 43.72 84.71 -18.26
C ALA A 30 42.23 85.08 -18.33
N GLN A 31 41.78 85.63 -19.45
CA GLN A 31 40.38 86.02 -19.67
C GLN A 31 39.46 84.79 -19.77
N ASP A 32 39.89 83.75 -20.49
CA ASP A 32 39.17 82.48 -20.59
C ASP A 32 39.14 81.72 -19.25
N LEU A 33 40.28 81.57 -18.56
CA LEU A 33 40.34 80.86 -17.28
C LEU A 33 39.60 81.57 -16.16
N SER A 34 39.67 82.90 -16.07
CA SER A 34 38.96 83.65 -15.01
C SER A 34 37.45 83.51 -15.13
N LYS A 35 36.92 83.49 -16.36
CA LYS A 35 35.51 83.23 -16.63
C LYS A 35 35.11 81.82 -16.20
N ARG A 36 35.89 80.81 -16.59
CA ARG A 36 35.67 79.39 -16.23
C ARG A 36 35.73 79.15 -14.73
N TYR A 37 36.68 79.77 -14.03
CA TYR A 37 36.84 79.68 -12.58
C TYR A 37 35.69 80.38 -11.84
N TYR A 38 35.32 81.60 -12.25
CA TYR A 38 34.24 82.34 -11.60
C TYR A 38 32.87 81.64 -11.74
N HIS A 39 32.63 80.97 -12.88
CA HIS A 39 31.38 80.26 -13.15
C HIS A 39 31.42 78.77 -12.79
N ASN A 40 32.53 78.26 -12.23
CA ASN A 40 32.74 76.84 -11.93
C ASN A 40 32.45 75.90 -13.12
N GLU A 41 32.68 76.34 -14.36
CA GLU A 41 32.37 75.59 -15.60
C GLU A 41 33.13 74.25 -15.72
N LEU A 42 34.24 74.11 -15.00
CA LEU A 42 35.00 72.86 -14.90
C LEU A 42 34.31 71.86 -13.96
N THR A 43 33.85 72.33 -12.80
CA THR A 43 33.20 71.50 -11.77
C THR A 43 31.85 70.94 -12.24
N TYR A 44 31.04 71.74 -12.93
CA TYR A 44 29.76 71.25 -13.48
C TYR A 44 29.95 70.14 -14.51
N ARG A 45 31.00 70.25 -15.34
CA ARG A 45 31.33 69.24 -16.36
C ARG A 45 31.77 67.92 -15.73
N ASP A 46 32.56 67.98 -14.66
CA ASP A 46 32.98 66.78 -13.93
C ASP A 46 31.80 66.09 -13.25
N LEU A 47 30.85 66.85 -12.68
CA LEU A 47 29.61 66.31 -12.12
C LEU A 47 28.72 65.66 -13.19
N GLU A 48 28.54 66.29 -14.34
CA GLU A 48 27.78 65.73 -15.47
C GLU A 48 28.42 64.43 -15.99
N ASN A 49 29.75 64.39 -16.07
CA ASN A 49 30.47 63.18 -16.44
C ASN A 49 30.29 62.06 -15.40
N LEU A 50 30.25 62.41 -14.12
CA LEU A 50 30.04 61.46 -13.03
C LEU A 50 28.61 60.90 -13.05
N GLU A 51 27.61 61.76 -13.24
CA GLU A 51 26.20 61.38 -13.42
C GLU A 51 26.04 60.40 -14.59
N LYS A 52 26.57 60.74 -15.77
CA LYS A 52 26.58 59.83 -16.94
C LYS A 52 27.23 58.49 -16.64
N GLN A 53 28.35 58.48 -15.91
CA GLN A 53 29.01 57.22 -15.52
C GLN A 53 28.17 56.39 -14.54
N PHE A 54 27.45 57.04 -13.62
CA PHE A 54 26.55 56.35 -12.71
C PHE A 54 25.35 55.76 -13.44
N ASP A 55 24.72 56.51 -14.35
CA ASP A 55 23.60 56.02 -15.17
C ASP A 55 24.00 54.78 -15.97
N ILE A 56 25.16 54.83 -16.67
CA ILE A 56 25.68 53.69 -17.42
C ILE A 56 25.89 52.46 -16.51
N LYS A 57 26.45 52.67 -15.31
CA LYS A 57 26.65 51.58 -14.34
C LYS A 57 25.32 51.04 -13.81
N PHE A 58 24.34 51.90 -13.59
CA PHE A 58 23.02 51.53 -13.12
C PHE A 58 22.28 50.70 -14.16
N ASP A 59 22.27 51.13 -15.42
CA ASP A 59 21.67 50.38 -16.55
C ASP A 59 22.32 49.00 -16.74
N ASN A 60 23.64 48.92 -16.56
CA ASN A 60 24.37 47.65 -16.60
C ASN A 60 23.93 46.71 -15.47
N LEU A 61 23.77 47.24 -14.25
CA LEU A 61 23.28 46.46 -13.11
C LEU A 61 21.85 45.97 -13.33
N VAL A 62 20.95 46.84 -13.80
CA VAL A 62 19.57 46.48 -14.14
C VAL A 62 19.56 45.35 -15.18
N SER A 63 20.34 45.50 -16.26
CA SER A 63 20.46 44.47 -17.30
C SER A 63 20.97 43.13 -16.77
N LYS A 64 21.95 43.14 -15.86
CA LYS A 64 22.47 41.92 -15.22
C LYS A 64 21.42 41.26 -14.32
N ILE A 65 20.64 42.04 -13.59
CA ILE A 65 19.55 41.55 -12.74
C ILE A 65 18.46 40.92 -13.59
N ASP A 66 18.06 41.56 -14.69
CA ASP A 66 17.04 41.03 -15.60
C ASP A 66 17.50 39.73 -16.27
N ASN A 67 18.77 39.66 -16.71
CA ASN A 67 19.35 38.43 -17.24
C ASN A 67 19.36 37.30 -16.21
N ALA A 68 19.82 37.57 -14.98
CA ALA A 68 19.83 36.58 -13.91
C ALA A 68 18.41 36.09 -13.55
N LYS A 69 17.43 37.00 -13.53
CA LYS A 69 16.01 36.67 -13.33
C LYS A 69 15.48 35.77 -14.45
N SER A 70 15.80 36.08 -15.70
CA SER A 70 15.40 35.27 -16.86
C SER A 70 16.00 33.86 -16.80
N GLU A 71 17.28 33.74 -16.45
CA GLU A 71 17.95 32.44 -16.29
C GLU A 71 17.34 31.63 -15.15
N LEU A 72 17.02 32.27 -14.01
CA LEU A 72 16.37 31.62 -12.88
C LEU A 72 14.97 31.13 -13.23
N ASN A 73 14.15 31.95 -13.89
CA ASN A 73 12.83 31.53 -14.36
C ASN A 73 12.93 30.31 -15.29
N THR A 74 13.86 30.35 -16.26
CA THR A 74 14.10 29.21 -17.16
C THR A 74 14.50 27.94 -16.40
N LYS A 75 15.33 28.06 -15.35
CA LYS A 75 15.72 26.91 -14.51
C LYS A 75 14.53 26.39 -13.71
N ILE A 76 13.70 27.26 -13.16
CA ILE A 76 12.48 26.90 -12.41
C ILE A 76 11.51 26.14 -13.33
N ASP A 77 11.22 26.66 -14.52
CA ASP A 77 10.32 26.02 -15.50
C ASP A 77 10.82 24.61 -15.89
N ASN A 78 12.13 24.46 -16.08
CA ASN A 78 12.73 23.16 -16.39
C ASN A 78 12.62 22.17 -15.22
N VAL A 79 12.84 22.64 -13.99
CA VAL A 79 12.67 21.80 -12.79
C VAL A 79 11.21 21.39 -12.64
N GLU A 80 10.27 22.31 -12.78
CA GLU A 80 8.84 22.04 -12.71
C GLU A 80 8.41 20.99 -13.74
N LYS A 81 8.82 21.15 -14.99
CA LYS A 81 8.52 20.19 -16.07
C LYS A 81 9.10 18.80 -15.80
N ASN A 82 10.31 18.73 -15.27
CA ASN A 82 10.93 17.45 -14.91
C ASN A 82 10.20 16.77 -13.75
N LEU A 83 9.83 17.53 -12.71
CA LEU A 83 9.05 17.01 -11.58
C LEU A 83 7.66 16.52 -12.02
N GLN A 84 6.97 17.26 -12.89
CA GLN A 84 5.68 16.82 -13.46
C GLN A 84 5.82 15.50 -14.25
N LYS A 85 6.90 15.34 -15.01
CA LYS A 85 7.21 14.10 -15.73
C LYS A 85 7.49 12.95 -14.76
N ASP A 86 8.26 13.19 -13.71
CA ASP A 86 8.58 12.18 -12.71
C ASP A 86 7.35 11.73 -11.92
N ILE A 87 6.47 12.67 -11.55
CA ILE A 87 5.17 12.37 -10.94
C ILE A 87 4.32 11.49 -11.88
N SER A 88 4.19 11.88 -13.15
CA SER A 88 3.42 11.10 -14.14
C SER A 88 3.98 9.68 -14.31
N ASN A 89 5.31 9.53 -14.31
CA ASN A 89 5.96 8.22 -14.38
C ASN A 89 5.73 7.38 -13.12
N LEU A 90 5.66 8.01 -11.94
CA LEU A 90 5.36 7.34 -10.69
C LEU A 90 3.91 6.86 -10.67
N ASP A 91 2.95 7.67 -11.11
CA ASP A 91 1.54 7.28 -11.22
C ASP A 91 1.38 6.02 -12.10
N ILE A 92 2.01 6.01 -13.29
CA ILE A 92 2.01 4.84 -14.19
C ILE A 92 2.59 3.59 -13.51
N LYS A 93 3.67 3.75 -12.73
CA LYS A 93 4.28 2.63 -11.99
C LYS A 93 3.38 2.13 -10.86
N ILE A 94 2.72 3.03 -10.15
CA ILE A 94 1.76 2.70 -9.08
C ILE A 94 0.60 1.90 -9.66
N ASP A 95 -0.02 2.40 -10.75
CA ASP A 95 -1.12 1.70 -11.43
C ASP A 95 -0.71 0.30 -11.90
N ALA A 96 0.50 0.17 -12.45
CA ALA A 96 1.03 -1.11 -12.90
C ALA A 96 1.25 -2.09 -11.73
N VAL A 97 1.73 -1.61 -10.58
CA VAL A 97 1.90 -2.41 -9.36
C VAL A 97 0.54 -2.83 -8.80
N GLU A 98 -0.42 -1.91 -8.70
CA GLU A 98 -1.77 -2.19 -8.20
C GLU A 98 -2.46 -3.27 -9.05
N LYS A 99 -2.44 -3.13 -10.38
CA LYS A 99 -3.00 -4.12 -11.30
C LYS A 99 -2.34 -5.49 -11.15
N ASN A 100 -1.01 -5.54 -11.03
CA ASN A 100 -0.29 -6.80 -10.82
C ASN A 100 -0.63 -7.46 -9.48
N LEU A 101 -0.78 -6.67 -8.42
CA LEU A 101 -1.20 -7.19 -7.11
C LEU A 101 -2.62 -7.75 -7.15
N HIS A 102 -3.55 -7.07 -7.82
CA HIS A 102 -4.92 -7.56 -7.98
C HIS A 102 -4.95 -8.92 -8.70
N VAL A 103 -4.25 -9.04 -9.83
CA VAL A 103 -4.13 -10.31 -10.57
C VAL A 103 -3.54 -11.44 -9.72
N LYS A 104 -2.49 -11.14 -8.93
CA LYS A 104 -1.88 -12.15 -8.04
C LYS A 104 -2.84 -12.58 -6.93
N ILE A 105 -3.57 -11.65 -6.34
CA ILE A 105 -4.56 -11.93 -5.28
C ILE A 105 -5.68 -12.83 -5.84
N ASP A 106 -6.20 -12.51 -7.02
CA ASP A 106 -7.25 -13.31 -7.67
C ASP A 106 -6.76 -14.73 -8.01
N ALA A 107 -5.53 -14.85 -8.52
CA ALA A 107 -4.92 -16.15 -8.80
C ALA A 107 -4.79 -17.01 -7.53
N ILE A 108 -4.29 -16.42 -6.43
CA ILE A 108 -4.17 -17.10 -5.14
C ILE A 108 -5.54 -17.52 -4.61
N LYS A 109 -6.54 -16.64 -4.70
CA LYS A 109 -7.90 -16.93 -4.27
C LYS A 109 -8.50 -18.12 -5.05
N SER A 110 -8.31 -18.15 -6.36
CA SER A 110 -8.75 -19.25 -7.22
C SER A 110 -8.05 -20.58 -6.89
N GLU A 111 -6.73 -20.54 -6.67
CA GLU A 111 -5.96 -21.73 -6.28
C GLU A 111 -6.42 -22.28 -4.91
N LEU A 112 -6.64 -21.39 -3.94
CA LEU A 112 -7.12 -21.78 -2.61
C LEU A 112 -8.53 -22.38 -2.67
N ASN A 113 -9.46 -21.78 -3.41
CA ASN A 113 -10.79 -22.35 -3.62
C ASN A 113 -10.71 -23.75 -4.23
N THR A 114 -9.89 -23.93 -5.27
CA THR A 114 -9.70 -25.23 -5.91
C THR A 114 -9.13 -26.27 -4.93
N LYS A 115 -8.18 -25.87 -4.07
CA LYS A 115 -7.63 -26.76 -3.03
C LYS A 115 -8.68 -27.14 -1.99
N ILE A 116 -9.51 -26.19 -1.56
CA ILE A 116 -10.62 -26.43 -0.61
C ILE A 116 -11.62 -27.42 -1.23
N ASP A 117 -12.07 -27.17 -2.45
CA ASP A 117 -13.02 -28.06 -3.16
C ASP A 117 -12.48 -29.50 -3.28
N ASN A 118 -11.19 -29.64 -3.58
CA ASN A 118 -10.54 -30.95 -3.67
C ASN A 118 -10.45 -31.65 -2.32
N VAL A 119 -10.15 -30.91 -1.24
CA VAL A 119 -10.14 -31.46 0.13
C VAL A 119 -11.55 -31.92 0.51
N GLU A 120 -12.58 -31.12 0.25
CA GLU A 120 -13.97 -31.45 0.53
C GLU A 120 -14.41 -32.72 -0.20
N LYS A 121 -14.16 -32.81 -1.51
CA LYS A 121 -14.46 -34.01 -2.31
C LYS A 121 -13.76 -35.26 -1.77
N ASN A 122 -12.48 -35.14 -1.41
CA ASN A 122 -11.71 -36.26 -0.87
C ASN A 122 -12.21 -36.71 0.51
N LEU A 123 -12.63 -35.77 1.36
CA LEU A 123 -13.21 -36.09 2.67
C LEU A 123 -14.57 -36.77 2.51
N ASN A 124 -15.46 -36.25 1.65
CA ASN A 124 -16.75 -36.88 1.36
C ASN A 124 -16.58 -38.31 0.83
N ALA A 125 -15.69 -38.53 -0.14
CA ALA A 125 -15.41 -39.88 -0.65
C ALA A 125 -14.88 -40.86 0.42
N LYS A 126 -14.06 -40.37 1.36
CA LYS A 126 -13.59 -41.17 2.50
C LYS A 126 -14.74 -41.50 3.45
N ILE A 127 -15.62 -40.53 3.73
CA ILE A 127 -16.81 -40.73 4.57
C ILE A 127 -17.72 -41.79 3.94
N ASP A 128 -18.07 -41.65 2.66
CA ASP A 128 -18.89 -42.63 1.92
C ASP A 128 -18.30 -44.04 1.97
N THR A 129 -16.97 -44.14 1.83
CA THR A 129 -16.25 -45.41 1.90
C THR A 129 -16.34 -46.03 3.29
N VAL A 130 -16.18 -45.23 4.35
CA VAL A 130 -16.32 -45.69 5.74
C VAL A 130 -17.76 -46.13 6.01
N GLU A 131 -18.76 -45.35 5.58
CA GLU A 131 -20.18 -45.68 5.74
C GLU A 131 -20.51 -47.01 5.07
N LYS A 132 -20.12 -47.20 3.80
CA LYS A 132 -20.34 -48.46 3.08
C LYS A 132 -19.69 -49.65 3.78
N ASN A 133 -18.46 -49.49 4.27
CA ASN A 133 -17.75 -50.56 4.98
C ASN A 133 -18.40 -50.89 6.33
N LEU A 134 -18.91 -49.90 7.05
CA LEU A 134 -19.64 -50.11 8.30
C LEU A 134 -20.97 -50.82 8.05
N ASN A 135 -21.75 -50.39 7.06
CA ASN A 135 -23.00 -51.05 6.68
C ASN A 135 -22.77 -52.52 6.30
N ALA A 136 -21.77 -52.82 5.46
CA ALA A 136 -21.45 -54.20 5.10
C ALA A 136 -21.04 -55.07 6.31
N LYS A 137 -20.33 -54.49 7.29
CA LYS A 137 -20.00 -55.19 8.55
C LYS A 137 -21.24 -55.43 9.39
N ILE A 138 -22.16 -54.46 9.48
CA ILE A 138 -23.44 -54.60 10.17
C ILE A 138 -24.27 -55.72 9.54
N ASP A 139 -24.45 -55.73 8.22
CA ASP A 139 -25.19 -56.76 7.49
C ASP A 139 -24.61 -58.16 7.74
N THR A 140 -23.27 -58.27 7.76
CA THR A 140 -22.57 -59.53 8.05
C THR A 140 -22.83 -60.00 9.47
N VAL A 141 -22.78 -59.10 10.45
CA VAL A 141 -23.06 -59.41 11.86
C VAL A 141 -24.53 -59.83 12.02
N GLU A 142 -25.47 -59.10 11.42
CA GLU A 142 -26.90 -59.40 11.45
C GLU A 142 -27.18 -60.80 10.89
N LYS A 143 -26.64 -61.12 9.70
CA LYS A 143 -26.79 -62.45 9.09
C LYS A 143 -26.23 -63.56 9.99
N ASN A 144 -25.05 -63.35 10.58
CA ASN A 144 -24.42 -64.33 11.46
C ASN A 144 -25.24 -64.54 12.74
N LEU A 145 -25.81 -63.47 13.31
CA LEU A 145 -26.69 -63.56 14.48
C LEU A 145 -27.99 -64.29 14.15
N ASN A 146 -28.63 -63.96 13.03
CA ASN A 146 -29.85 -64.65 12.57
C ASN A 146 -29.60 -66.15 12.37
N THR A 147 -28.49 -66.54 11.72
CA THR A 147 -28.13 -67.96 11.55
C THR A 147 -27.92 -68.67 12.89
N LYS A 148 -27.30 -68.00 13.87
CA LYS A 148 -27.14 -68.57 15.22
C LYS A 148 -28.48 -68.73 15.94
N ILE A 149 -29.37 -67.75 15.81
CA ILE A 149 -30.73 -67.79 16.37
C ILE A 149 -31.51 -68.95 15.75
N ASP A 150 -31.55 -69.07 14.42
CA ASP A 150 -32.24 -70.15 13.70
C ASP A 150 -31.75 -71.53 14.17
N ASN A 151 -30.44 -71.69 14.36
CA ASN A 151 -29.86 -72.94 14.84
C ASN A 151 -30.24 -73.24 16.30
N VAL A 152 -30.30 -72.21 17.16
CA VAL A 152 -30.80 -72.35 18.54
C VAL A 152 -32.28 -72.73 18.55
N GLU A 153 -33.12 -72.07 17.75
CA GLU A 153 -34.54 -72.40 17.60
C GLU A 153 -34.75 -73.84 17.15
N LYS A 154 -34.00 -74.29 16.14
CA LYS A 154 -34.05 -75.69 15.66
C LYS A 154 -33.68 -76.69 16.76
N ASN A 155 -32.63 -76.40 17.52
CA ASN A 155 -32.21 -77.25 18.64
C ASN A 155 -33.29 -77.31 19.73
N LEU A 156 -33.92 -76.17 20.06
CA LEU A 156 -35.02 -76.12 21.03
C LEU A 156 -36.27 -76.87 20.54
N MET A 157 -36.62 -76.77 19.26
CA MET A 157 -37.73 -77.53 18.67
C MET A 157 -37.48 -79.04 18.75
N SER A 158 -36.27 -79.49 18.38
CA SER A 158 -35.88 -80.91 18.47
C SER A 158 -35.97 -81.43 19.92
N LEU A 159 -35.48 -80.65 20.90
CA LEU A 159 -35.58 -80.99 22.32
C LEU A 159 -37.04 -81.07 22.79
N SER A 160 -37.89 -80.13 22.34
CA SER A 160 -39.32 -80.12 22.64
C SER A 160 -40.05 -81.34 22.05
N GLU A 161 -39.74 -81.73 20.81
CA GLU A 161 -40.29 -82.93 20.18
C GLU A 161 -39.86 -84.20 20.92
N MET A 162 -38.58 -84.32 21.28
CA MET A 162 -38.08 -85.44 22.07
C MET A 162 -38.79 -85.52 23.44
N LEU A 163 -39.00 -84.38 24.11
CA LEU A 163 -39.73 -84.33 25.37
C LEU A 163 -41.18 -84.80 25.22
N LYS A 164 -41.89 -84.38 24.17
CA LYS A 164 -43.25 -84.86 23.87
C LYS A 164 -43.28 -86.38 23.69
N TRP A 165 -42.31 -86.94 22.96
CA TRP A 165 -42.18 -88.39 22.79
C TRP A 165 -41.94 -89.12 24.11
N VAL A 166 -41.00 -88.65 24.93
CA VAL A 166 -40.69 -89.25 26.24
C VAL A 166 -41.91 -89.22 27.17
N LEU A 167 -42.61 -88.09 27.25
CA LEU A 167 -43.82 -87.95 28.06
C LEU A 167 -44.94 -88.88 27.57
N GLY A 168 -45.10 -89.02 26.24
CA GLY A 168 -46.06 -89.95 25.65
C GLY A 168 -45.77 -91.40 26.02
N ILE A 169 -44.51 -91.84 25.93
CA ILE A 169 -44.07 -93.19 26.32
C ILE A 169 -44.29 -93.40 27.83
N MET A 170 -43.90 -92.43 28.68
CA MET A 170 -44.11 -92.51 30.13
C MET A 170 -45.59 -92.61 30.52
N GLY A 171 -46.45 -91.82 29.88
CA GLY A 171 -47.90 -91.90 30.08
C GLY A 171 -48.45 -93.28 29.72
N ALA A 172 -48.07 -93.81 28.55
CA ALA A 172 -48.46 -95.14 28.11
C ALA A 172 -48.00 -96.24 29.08
N MET A 173 -46.74 -96.21 29.53
CA MET A 173 -46.20 -97.16 30.52
C MET A 173 -46.93 -97.10 31.87
N SER A 174 -47.30 -95.89 32.31
CA SER A 174 -48.03 -95.70 33.57
C SER A 174 -49.43 -96.31 33.50
N ILE A 175 -50.13 -96.12 32.37
CA ILE A 175 -51.44 -96.72 32.12
C ILE A 175 -51.33 -98.26 32.10
N THR A 176 -50.34 -98.82 31.40
CA THR A 176 -50.16 -100.29 31.33
C THR A 176 -49.78 -100.89 32.68
N MET A 177 -48.95 -100.23 33.48
CA MET A 177 -48.64 -100.66 34.86
C MET A 177 -49.89 -100.68 35.75
N ILE A 178 -50.70 -99.61 35.73
CA ILE A 178 -51.95 -99.53 36.51
C ILE A 178 -52.93 -100.63 36.07
N ALA A 179 -53.15 -100.80 34.77
CA ALA A 179 -54.02 -101.84 34.24
C ALA A 179 -53.55 -103.25 34.64
N GLY A 180 -52.24 -103.50 34.59
CA GLY A 180 -51.64 -104.77 35.03
C GLY A 180 -51.85 -105.05 36.52
N LEU A 181 -51.69 -104.04 37.38
CA LEU A 181 -51.96 -104.14 38.82
C LEU A 181 -53.44 -104.42 39.11
N ILE A 182 -54.36 -103.73 38.42
CA ILE A 182 -55.81 -103.96 38.54
C ILE A 182 -56.15 -105.40 38.13
N PHE A 183 -55.63 -105.87 36.99
CA PHE A 183 -55.84 -107.24 36.52
C PHE A 183 -55.32 -108.27 37.53
N ALA A 184 -54.11 -108.07 38.07
CA ALA A 184 -53.53 -108.95 39.08
C ALA A 184 -54.34 -108.98 40.39
N PHE A 185 -54.99 -107.87 40.77
CA PHE A 185 -55.84 -107.79 41.96
C PHE A 185 -57.20 -108.49 41.75
N ILE A 186 -57.82 -108.34 40.58
CA ILE A 186 -59.10 -108.98 40.24
C ILE A 186 -58.94 -110.50 40.01
N SER A 187 -57.75 -110.96 39.63
CA SER A 187 -57.48 -112.37 39.30
C SER A 187 -57.14 -113.25 40.52
N LYS A 188 -57.15 -112.69 41.74
CA LYS A 188 -56.94 -113.38 43.01
C LYS A 188 -58.26 -113.58 43.74
#